data_AF-A0A672HNX8-F1
#
_entry.id   AF-A0A672HNX8-F1
#
_cell.length_a   1.000
_cell.length_b   1.000
_cell.length_c   1.000
_cell.angle_alpha   90.00
_cell.angle_beta   90.00
_cell.angle_gamma   90.00
#
_symmetry.space_group_name_H-M   'P 1'
#
loop_
_entity.id
_entity.type
_entity.pdbx_description
1 polymer ?
#
loop_
_entity_poly.entity_id
_entity_poly.type
_entity_poly.pdbx_seq_one_letter_code
_entity_poly.pdbx_strand_id
1 'polypeptide(L)'
;CGFHCCFFFRLSCCGLSERSCGALSSLLSSQSSSLTHLDLSNNDLQDSGVKRLSLGLESPHCKLEQPYPDHPHRFDVWKQLLCRNDLSGRCYWEVEWSSHVSISVSYRGIRRKGESWECRFGGNHQSWSLRCLYGHYSVWHNDRETSSSSSSSSSSFSGRVGVYVDCPAGSLSFFRVSSESLIHLHTFNTTFTQPLCAGFRLWSSGSSVSLCLL
;
A
#
# COMPACT_ATOMS: atom_id res chain seq x y z
N CYS A 1 25.15 -4.50 -31.04
CA CYS A 1 25.43 -3.83 -29.75
C CYS A 1 24.37 -2.76 -29.52
N GLY A 2 23.31 -3.06 -28.76
CA GLY A 2 22.27 -2.08 -28.45
C GLY A 2 22.68 -1.27 -27.23
N PHE A 3 23.09 -0.02 -27.43
CA PHE A 3 23.24 0.91 -26.32
C PHE A 3 21.85 1.27 -25.80
N HIS A 4 21.46 0.67 -24.67
CA HIS A 4 20.27 1.08 -23.94
C HIS A 4 20.60 2.41 -23.24
N CYS A 5 20.32 3.54 -23.90
CA CYS A 5 20.41 4.85 -23.25
C CYS A 5 19.31 4.93 -22.20
N CYS A 6 19.62 4.62 -20.94
CA CYS A 6 18.73 4.92 -19.82
C CYS A 6 18.59 6.45 -19.73
N PHE A 7 17.44 6.98 -20.13
CA PHE A 7 17.16 8.41 -19.98
C PHE A 7 16.85 8.69 -18.51
N PHE A 8 17.83 9.26 -17.82
CA PHE A 8 17.76 9.66 -16.42
C PHE A 8 17.47 11.16 -16.34
N PHE A 9 16.39 11.53 -15.64
CA PHE A 9 16.00 12.93 -15.43
C PHE A 9 15.93 13.23 -13.93
N ARG A 10 16.60 14.29 -13.48
CA ARG A 10 16.71 14.65 -12.06
C ARG A 10 16.16 16.05 -11.83
N LEU A 11 15.17 16.14 -10.97
CA LEU A 11 14.52 17.38 -10.53
C LEU A 11 14.57 17.52 -9.00
N SER A 12 15.65 17.04 -8.37
CA SER A 12 15.79 17.09 -6.92
C SER A 12 15.95 18.52 -6.41
N CYS A 13 15.26 18.89 -5.32
CA CYS A 13 15.28 20.25 -4.75
C CYS A 13 14.76 21.35 -5.70
N CYS A 14 13.89 21.03 -6.66
CA CYS A 14 13.44 21.97 -7.69
C CYS A 14 12.20 22.79 -7.31
N GLY A 15 11.61 22.61 -6.12
CA GLY A 15 10.42 23.36 -5.70
C GLY A 15 9.23 23.15 -6.64
N LEU A 16 8.95 21.89 -6.98
CA LEU A 16 7.95 21.56 -8.00
C LEU A 16 6.54 22.01 -7.59
N SER A 17 5.90 22.79 -8.47
CA SER A 17 4.50 23.18 -8.33
C SER A 17 3.55 22.08 -8.82
N GLU A 18 2.27 22.19 -8.47
CA GLU A 18 1.22 21.30 -9.00
C GLU A 18 1.17 21.31 -10.53
N ARG A 19 1.43 22.45 -11.17
CA ARG A 19 1.52 22.58 -12.64
C ARG A 19 2.68 21.75 -13.20
N SER A 20 3.83 21.78 -12.52
CA SER A 20 5.01 20.99 -12.88
C SER A 20 4.72 19.48 -12.75
N CYS A 21 4.04 19.07 -11.68
CA CYS A 21 3.56 17.69 -11.49
C CYS A 21 2.60 17.26 -12.61
N GLY A 22 1.72 18.15 -13.08
CA GLY A 22 0.85 17.91 -14.23
C GLY A 22 1.63 17.71 -15.53
N ALA A 23 2.61 18.56 -15.82
CA ALA A 23 3.46 18.43 -17.01
C ALA A 23 4.28 17.14 -16.99
N LEU A 24 4.84 16.78 -15.83
CA LEU A 24 5.53 15.50 -15.63
C LEU A 24 4.57 14.33 -15.83
N SER A 25 3.36 14.37 -15.28
CA SER A 25 2.35 13.34 -15.49
C SER A 25 2.05 13.14 -16.98
N SER A 26 1.87 14.22 -17.74
CA SER A 26 1.66 14.14 -19.19
C SER A 26 2.84 13.50 -19.90
N LEU A 27 4.06 13.86 -19.52
CA LEU A 27 5.29 13.28 -20.08
C LEU A 27 5.42 11.79 -19.75
N LEU A 28 5.10 11.37 -18.52
CA LEU A 28 5.11 9.97 -18.10
C LEU A 28 4.06 9.14 -18.84
N SER A 29 2.89 9.73 -19.09
CA SER A 29 1.80 9.07 -19.81
C SER A 29 1.98 9.02 -21.33
N SER A 30 2.96 9.74 -21.88
CA SER A 30 3.16 9.86 -23.33
C SER A 30 3.76 8.59 -23.92
N GLN A 31 3.18 8.09 -25.02
CA GLN A 31 3.70 6.95 -25.76
C GLN A 31 5.13 7.17 -26.29
N SER A 32 5.49 8.44 -26.58
CA SER A 32 6.82 8.83 -27.05
C SER A 32 7.86 8.97 -25.94
N SER A 33 7.47 8.82 -24.67
CA SER A 33 8.40 8.94 -23.56
C SER A 33 9.45 7.83 -23.60
N SER A 34 10.72 8.21 -23.50
CA SER A 34 11.86 7.32 -23.32
C SER A 34 12.39 7.34 -21.88
N LEU A 35 11.69 8.03 -20.98
CA LEU A 35 12.13 8.24 -19.61
C LEU A 35 12.01 6.93 -18.82
N THR A 36 13.15 6.42 -18.34
CA THR A 36 13.21 5.21 -17.52
C THR A 36 13.56 5.48 -16.07
N HIS A 37 14.14 6.64 -15.76
CA HIS A 37 14.48 7.02 -14.39
C HIS A 37 14.14 8.50 -14.12
N LEU A 38 13.48 8.77 -13.00
CA LEU A 38 13.09 10.11 -12.57
C LEU A 38 13.39 10.30 -11.07
N ASP A 39 14.28 11.22 -10.74
CA ASP A 39 14.56 11.59 -9.35
C ASP A 39 13.84 12.91 -8.99
N LEU A 40 12.84 12.80 -8.11
CA LEU A 40 12.07 13.93 -7.55
C LEU A 40 12.39 14.19 -6.07
N SER A 41 13.48 13.64 -5.54
CA SER A 41 13.85 13.76 -4.13
C SER A 41 13.93 15.22 -3.65
N ASN A 42 13.68 15.44 -2.37
CA ASN A 42 13.73 16.77 -1.75
C ASN A 42 12.79 17.82 -2.39
N ASN A 43 11.66 17.36 -2.96
CA ASN A 43 10.54 18.24 -3.28
C ASN A 43 9.40 17.98 -2.32
N ASP A 44 8.79 19.05 -1.81
CA ASP A 44 7.54 18.97 -1.08
C ASP A 44 6.38 19.02 -2.07
N LEU A 45 5.99 17.84 -2.57
CA LEU A 45 5.00 17.72 -3.65
C LEU A 45 3.56 17.97 -3.19
N GLN A 46 3.30 17.94 -1.88
CA GLN A 46 1.95 17.91 -1.30
C GLN A 46 1.07 16.78 -1.87
N ASP A 47 -0.12 16.57 -1.31
CA ASP A 47 -1.01 15.49 -1.75
C ASP A 47 -1.51 15.70 -3.20
N SER A 48 -1.73 16.95 -3.60
CA SER A 48 -2.19 17.30 -4.95
C SER A 48 -1.13 17.01 -6.02
N GLY A 49 0.14 17.33 -5.76
CA GLY A 49 1.24 17.03 -6.67
C GLY A 49 1.51 15.53 -6.80
N VAL A 50 1.45 14.79 -5.69
CA VAL A 50 1.54 13.32 -5.68
C VAL A 50 0.41 12.70 -6.50
N LYS A 51 -0.83 13.15 -6.31
CA LYS A 51 -2.00 12.67 -7.06
C LYS A 51 -1.91 12.92 -8.56
N ARG A 52 -1.32 14.04 -8.98
CA ARG A 52 -1.10 14.28 -10.42
C ARG A 52 -0.05 13.32 -10.98
N LEU A 53 1.08 13.17 -10.30
CA LEU A 53 2.15 12.29 -10.76
C LEU A 53 1.72 10.82 -10.80
N SER A 54 0.87 10.38 -9.86
CA SER A 54 0.36 9.01 -9.84
C SER A 54 -0.43 8.67 -11.12
N LEU A 55 -1.24 9.60 -11.65
CA LEU A 55 -1.96 9.40 -12.91
C LEU A 55 -1.00 9.13 -14.09
N GLY A 56 0.12 9.84 -14.14
CA GLY A 56 1.15 9.61 -15.16
C GLY A 56 1.85 8.27 -15.01
N LEU A 57 2.11 7.85 -13.77
CA LEU A 57 2.72 6.57 -13.42
C LEU A 57 1.80 5.37 -13.67
N GLU A 58 0.49 5.55 -13.52
CA GLU A 58 -0.53 4.52 -13.79
C GLU A 58 -0.73 4.25 -15.30
N SER A 59 -0.24 5.13 -16.17
CA SER A 59 -0.35 4.96 -17.61
C SER A 59 0.44 3.72 -18.09
N PRO A 60 -0.13 2.89 -18.98
CA PRO A 60 0.59 1.77 -19.59
C PRO A 60 1.78 2.21 -20.45
N HIS A 61 1.88 3.50 -20.78
CA HIS A 61 2.99 4.09 -21.53
C HIS A 61 4.15 4.53 -20.63
N CYS A 62 3.97 4.55 -19.31
CA CYS A 62 5.04 4.89 -18.38
C CYS A 62 6.11 3.80 -18.39
N LYS A 63 7.35 4.19 -18.70
CA LYS A 63 8.52 3.29 -18.75
C LYS A 63 9.45 3.48 -17.56
N LEU A 64 9.04 4.24 -16.55
CA LEU A 64 9.83 4.43 -15.35
C LEU A 64 10.02 3.10 -14.63
N GLU A 65 11.26 2.69 -14.48
CA GLU A 65 11.64 1.74 -13.46
C GLU A 65 11.48 2.45 -12.12
N GLN A 66 10.83 1.82 -11.13
CA GLN A 66 10.66 2.45 -9.83
C GLN A 66 12.05 2.77 -9.26
N PRO A 67 12.45 4.06 -9.19
CA PRO A 67 13.85 4.46 -9.04
C PRO A 67 14.32 4.36 -7.59
N TYR A 68 13.61 3.60 -6.77
CA TYR A 68 13.94 3.43 -5.36
C TYR A 68 15.19 2.57 -5.27
N PRO A 69 16.33 3.12 -4.81
CA PRO A 69 17.53 2.32 -4.63
C PRO A 69 17.23 1.18 -3.66
N ASP A 70 17.97 0.09 -3.78
CA ASP A 70 17.85 -0.96 -2.80
C ASP A 70 18.16 -0.41 -1.39
N HIS A 71 17.35 -0.83 -0.42
CA HIS A 71 17.42 -0.35 0.94
C HIS A 71 17.08 -1.51 1.90
N PRO A 72 17.70 -1.60 3.08
CA PRO A 72 17.43 -2.67 4.05
C PRO A 72 15.95 -2.79 4.44
N HIS A 73 15.23 -1.67 4.46
CA HIS A 73 13.80 -1.62 4.78
C HIS A 73 12.86 -1.85 3.59
N ARG A 74 13.40 -1.99 2.37
CA ARG A 74 12.62 -2.22 1.14
C ARG A 74 12.29 -3.70 0.97
N PHE A 75 11.02 -4.01 0.74
CA PHE A 75 10.63 -5.34 0.29
C PHE A 75 11.09 -5.57 -1.15
N ASP A 76 11.80 -6.68 -1.40
CA ASP A 76 12.41 -6.97 -2.70
C ASP A 76 11.51 -7.82 -3.62
N VAL A 77 10.88 -8.86 -3.07
CA VAL A 77 10.06 -9.82 -3.81
C VAL A 77 8.57 -9.47 -3.73
N TRP A 78 8.09 -9.23 -2.52
CA TRP A 78 6.67 -8.99 -2.29
C TRP A 78 6.33 -7.51 -2.44
N LYS A 79 5.33 -7.18 -3.27
CA LYS A 79 4.85 -5.81 -3.53
C LYS A 79 4.12 -5.20 -2.32
N GLN A 80 4.90 -4.89 -1.29
CA GLN A 80 4.44 -4.48 0.04
C GLN A 80 5.07 -3.16 0.45
N LEU A 81 4.41 -2.43 1.33
CA LEU A 81 4.96 -1.26 1.99
C LEU A 81 4.49 -1.20 3.45
N LEU A 82 5.29 -0.55 4.29
CA LEU A 82 4.87 -0.11 5.62
C LEU A 82 4.79 1.41 5.63
N CYS A 83 3.78 1.92 6.33
CA CYS A 83 3.70 3.33 6.69
C CYS A 83 4.86 3.70 7.62
N ARG A 84 5.26 4.97 7.55
CA ARG A 84 6.37 5.50 8.35
C ARG A 84 6.03 5.56 9.84
N ASN A 85 4.79 5.90 10.17
CA ASN A 85 4.35 6.21 11.52
C ASN A 85 4.07 4.94 12.33
N ASP A 86 4.41 5.01 13.61
CA ASP A 86 4.01 4.01 14.60
C ASP A 86 2.58 4.26 15.08
N LEU A 87 1.83 3.18 15.21
CA LEU A 87 0.51 3.15 15.81
C LEU A 87 0.67 3.05 17.33
N SER A 88 0.09 3.99 18.05
CA SER A 88 0.18 4.07 19.52
C SER A 88 -1.17 4.42 20.12
N GLY A 89 -1.44 3.93 21.32
CA GLY A 89 -2.74 4.12 21.98
C GLY A 89 -3.88 3.44 21.20
N ARG A 90 -4.87 4.22 20.79
CA ARG A 90 -6.02 3.77 20.00
C ARG A 90 -6.01 4.48 18.66
N CYS A 91 -5.92 3.71 17.57
CA CYS A 91 -5.84 4.24 16.22
C CYS A 91 -7.00 3.70 15.39
N TYR A 92 -7.66 4.59 14.65
CA TYR A 92 -8.63 4.23 13.64
C TYR A 92 -8.25 4.88 12.31
N TRP A 93 -8.33 4.13 11.22
CA TRP A 93 -8.21 4.68 9.87
C TRP A 93 -9.04 3.88 8.88
N GLU A 94 -9.46 4.55 7.81
CA GLU A 94 -10.16 3.93 6.69
C GLU A 94 -9.29 3.93 5.43
N VAL A 95 -9.46 2.89 4.63
CA VAL A 95 -8.84 2.79 3.30
C VAL A 95 -9.87 2.39 2.26
N GLU A 96 -9.85 3.09 1.14
CA GLU A 96 -10.46 2.65 -0.10
C GLU A 96 -9.51 1.74 -0.84
N TRP A 97 -10.03 0.63 -1.36
CA TRP A 97 -9.24 -0.36 -2.09
C TRP A 97 -9.93 -0.79 -3.38
N SER A 98 -9.12 -1.26 -4.33
CA SER A 98 -9.58 -1.86 -5.57
C SER A 98 -8.79 -3.12 -5.95
N SER A 99 -9.46 -4.01 -6.70
CA SER A 99 -8.97 -5.30 -7.17
C SER A 99 -8.57 -6.25 -6.04
N HIS A 100 -7.27 -6.55 -5.91
CA HIS A 100 -6.76 -7.50 -4.92
C HIS A 100 -5.68 -6.86 -4.07
N VAL A 101 -5.98 -6.65 -2.79
CA VAL A 101 -5.08 -5.99 -1.85
C VAL A 101 -4.98 -6.75 -0.53
N SER A 102 -3.97 -6.42 0.26
CA SER A 102 -3.96 -6.76 1.68
C SER A 102 -3.69 -5.52 2.52
N ILE A 103 -4.48 -5.37 3.57
CA ILE A 103 -4.40 -4.29 4.54
C ILE A 103 -3.90 -4.93 5.83
N SER A 104 -2.80 -4.41 6.37
CA SER A 104 -2.02 -5.13 7.35
C SER A 104 -1.55 -4.22 8.47
N VAL A 105 -1.30 -4.84 9.62
CA VAL A 105 -0.58 -4.24 10.74
C VAL A 105 0.57 -5.18 11.07
N SER A 106 1.76 -4.62 11.31
CA SER A 106 2.96 -5.42 11.53
C SER A 106 3.96 -4.71 12.42
N TYR A 107 4.77 -5.48 13.14
CA TYR A 107 5.99 -4.94 13.72
C TYR A 107 6.95 -4.48 12.63
N ARG A 108 7.68 -3.40 12.89
CA ARG A 108 8.67 -2.86 11.94
C ARG A 108 9.77 -3.88 11.61
N GLY A 109 10.05 -4.83 12.51
CA GLY A 109 11.05 -5.89 12.38
C GLY A 109 10.73 -7.03 11.40
N ILE A 110 9.58 -7.01 10.71
CA ILE A 110 9.26 -8.01 9.68
C ILE A 110 10.39 -8.14 8.64
N ARG A 111 10.72 -9.39 8.27
CA ARG A 111 11.74 -9.69 7.28
C ARG A 111 11.37 -9.06 5.93
N ARG A 112 12.35 -8.43 5.26
CA ARG A 112 12.11 -7.69 4.01
C ARG A 112 12.60 -8.39 2.75
N LYS A 113 13.51 -9.37 2.91
CA LYS A 113 14.31 -9.92 1.81
C LYS A 113 14.07 -11.40 1.59
N GLY A 114 13.82 -11.75 0.33
CA GLY A 114 13.64 -13.12 -0.16
C GLY A 114 12.19 -13.57 -0.28
N GLU A 115 12.02 -14.74 -0.86
CA GLU A 115 10.72 -15.30 -1.29
C GLU A 115 9.95 -16.01 -0.17
N SER A 116 10.53 -16.12 1.03
CA SER A 116 9.88 -16.79 2.17
C SER A 116 8.56 -16.11 2.54
N TRP A 117 7.59 -16.92 2.99
CA TRP A 117 6.35 -16.45 3.61
C TRP A 117 6.62 -15.57 4.85
N GLU A 118 7.79 -15.73 5.49
CA GLU A 118 8.22 -14.85 6.58
C GLU A 118 8.36 -13.39 6.16
N CYS A 119 8.59 -13.12 4.88
CA CYS A 119 8.70 -11.76 4.34
C CYS A 119 7.35 -11.12 4.01
N ARG A 120 6.26 -11.86 4.16
CA ARG A 120 4.94 -11.54 3.63
C ARG A 120 3.95 -11.24 4.76
N PHE A 121 3.16 -10.19 4.63
CA PHE A 121 2.11 -9.89 5.61
C PHE A 121 1.13 -11.06 5.76
N GLY A 122 0.90 -11.43 7.03
CA GLY A 122 0.09 -12.58 7.46
C GLY A 122 0.79 -13.93 7.37
N GLY A 123 1.95 -14.02 6.72
CA GLY A 123 2.74 -15.26 6.59
C GLY A 123 3.77 -15.48 7.70
N ASN A 124 3.75 -14.65 8.74
CA ASN A 124 4.65 -14.70 9.89
C ASN A 124 3.91 -14.34 11.18
N HIS A 125 4.58 -14.52 12.31
CA HIS A 125 4.10 -14.17 13.64
C HIS A 125 4.17 -12.67 13.98
N GLN A 126 4.72 -11.83 13.10
CA GLN A 126 4.94 -10.39 13.31
C GLN A 126 3.93 -9.50 12.58
N SER A 127 2.95 -10.11 11.90
CA SER A 127 1.97 -9.37 11.09
C SER A 127 0.59 -10.02 11.11
N TRP A 128 -0.42 -9.15 11.00
CA TRP A 128 -1.83 -9.49 10.92
C TRP A 128 -2.41 -8.79 9.71
N SER A 129 -3.08 -9.54 8.84
CA SER A 129 -3.46 -9.04 7.54
C SER A 129 -4.89 -9.41 7.18
N LEU A 130 -5.66 -8.44 6.69
CA LEU A 130 -6.90 -8.65 5.96
C LEU A 130 -6.59 -8.69 4.46
N ARG A 131 -7.01 -9.74 3.77
CA ARG A 131 -7.02 -9.83 2.31
C ARG A 131 -8.40 -9.44 1.79
N CYS A 132 -8.42 -8.57 0.78
CA CYS A 132 -9.63 -8.12 0.11
C CYS A 132 -9.56 -8.53 -1.36
N LEU A 133 -10.55 -9.30 -1.83
CA LEU A 133 -10.60 -9.81 -3.20
C LEU A 133 -12.06 -10.00 -3.63
N TYR A 134 -12.52 -9.22 -4.62
CA TYR A 134 -13.86 -9.37 -5.22
C TYR A 134 -15.02 -9.44 -4.21
N GLY A 135 -14.98 -8.57 -3.19
CA GLY A 135 -15.97 -8.56 -2.11
C GLY A 135 -15.82 -9.67 -1.06
N HIS A 136 -14.85 -10.58 -1.24
CA HIS A 136 -14.46 -11.58 -0.24
C HIS A 136 -13.35 -11.05 0.67
N TYR A 137 -13.47 -11.40 1.94
CA TYR A 137 -12.52 -11.03 2.99
C TYR A 137 -12.00 -12.27 3.68
N SER A 138 -10.67 -12.37 3.79
CA SER A 138 -10.03 -13.40 4.61
C SER A 138 -8.92 -12.80 5.43
N VAL A 139 -8.77 -13.26 6.67
CA VAL A 139 -7.70 -12.80 7.55
C VAL A 139 -6.57 -13.80 7.59
N TRP A 140 -5.35 -13.30 7.72
CA TRP A 140 -4.11 -14.05 7.67
C TRP A 140 -3.20 -13.64 8.82
N HIS A 141 -2.73 -14.64 9.56
CA HIS A 141 -1.72 -14.50 10.59
C HIS A 141 -0.95 -15.82 10.76
N ASN A 142 0.38 -15.76 10.86
CA ASN A 142 1.25 -16.92 11.03
C ASN A 142 0.95 -18.05 10.02
N ASP A 143 0.79 -17.67 8.75
CA ASP A 143 0.47 -18.55 7.62
C ASP A 143 -0.87 -19.31 7.72
N ARG A 144 -1.76 -18.85 8.61
CA ARG A 144 -3.11 -19.39 8.76
C ARG A 144 -4.13 -18.43 8.19
N GLU A 145 -4.95 -18.93 7.28
CA GLU A 145 -6.12 -18.23 6.76
C GLU A 145 -7.35 -18.52 7.62
N THR A 146 -8.14 -17.50 7.88
CA THR A 146 -9.50 -17.63 8.40
C THR A 146 -10.42 -16.81 7.51
N SER A 147 -11.32 -17.47 6.80
CA SER A 147 -12.32 -16.79 5.97
C SER A 147 -13.33 -16.08 6.87
N SER A 148 -13.58 -14.81 6.61
CA SER A 148 -14.65 -14.07 7.29
C SER A 148 -15.97 -14.40 6.59
N SER A 149 -16.96 -14.89 7.34
CA SER A 149 -18.29 -15.22 6.85
C SER A 149 -19.12 -13.95 6.60
N SER A 150 -18.71 -13.13 5.64
CA SER A 150 -19.53 -12.02 5.16
C SER A 150 -20.38 -12.49 3.98
N SER A 151 -21.68 -12.65 4.22
CA SER A 151 -22.73 -13.04 3.28
C SER A 151 -23.11 -11.92 2.30
N SER A 152 -22.14 -11.29 1.63
CA SER A 152 -22.44 -10.38 0.52
C SER A 152 -22.24 -11.08 -0.82
N SER A 153 -23.35 -11.29 -1.53
CA SER A 153 -23.44 -11.79 -2.91
C SER A 153 -22.92 -10.80 -3.97
N SER A 154 -22.35 -9.66 -3.56
CA SER A 154 -21.80 -8.65 -4.45
C SER A 154 -20.33 -8.91 -4.76
N SER A 155 -20.01 -9.24 -6.01
CA SER A 155 -18.65 -9.27 -6.56
C SER A 155 -18.10 -7.86 -6.77
N SER A 156 -17.99 -7.08 -5.70
CA SER A 156 -17.45 -5.73 -5.77
C SER A 156 -15.93 -5.78 -5.95
N PHE A 157 -15.44 -5.21 -7.04
CA PHE A 157 -14.01 -5.05 -7.33
C PHE A 157 -13.35 -3.96 -6.49
N SER A 158 -14.10 -3.25 -5.66
CA SER A 158 -13.61 -2.21 -4.78
C SER A 158 -14.43 -2.16 -3.50
N GLY A 159 -13.91 -1.49 -2.49
CA GLY A 159 -14.60 -1.29 -1.24
C GLY A 159 -13.85 -0.37 -0.31
N ARG A 160 -14.39 -0.22 0.89
CA ARG A 160 -13.75 0.53 1.97
C ARG A 160 -13.64 -0.33 3.22
N VAL A 161 -12.47 -0.29 3.85
CA VAL A 161 -12.17 -1.04 5.07
C VAL A 161 -11.73 -0.06 6.16
N GLY A 162 -12.33 -0.19 7.33
CA GLY A 162 -11.91 0.47 8.55
C GLY A 162 -11.01 -0.48 9.34
N VAL A 163 -9.92 0.05 9.88
CA VAL A 163 -9.01 -0.68 10.76
C VAL A 163 -8.96 0.05 12.09
N TYR A 164 -9.19 -0.70 13.17
CA TYR A 164 -9.09 -0.20 14.53
C TYR A 164 -8.03 -1.00 15.29
N VAL A 165 -7.08 -0.31 15.92
CA VAL A 165 -6.05 -0.89 16.77
C VAL A 165 -6.18 -0.29 18.16
N ASP A 166 -6.35 -1.15 19.17
CA ASP A 166 -6.28 -0.79 20.58
C ASP A 166 -5.02 -1.44 21.16
N CYS A 167 -3.91 -0.68 21.19
CA CYS A 167 -2.63 -1.19 21.67
C CYS A 167 -2.68 -1.58 23.16
N PRO A 168 -3.27 -0.77 24.08
CA PRO A 168 -3.43 -1.16 25.48
C PRO A 168 -4.25 -2.45 25.68
N ALA A 169 -5.32 -2.62 24.92
CA ALA A 169 -6.18 -3.81 25.03
C ALA A 169 -5.64 -5.03 24.28
N GLY A 170 -4.64 -4.86 23.40
CA GLY A 170 -4.11 -5.95 22.59
C GLY A 170 -5.11 -6.44 21.53
N SER A 171 -5.80 -5.51 20.88
CA SER A 171 -6.80 -5.87 19.86
C SER A 171 -6.59 -5.14 18.53
N LEU A 172 -6.82 -5.87 17.44
CA LEU A 172 -6.85 -5.35 16.08
C LEU A 172 -8.14 -5.82 15.41
N SER A 173 -9.00 -4.87 15.03
CA SER A 173 -10.28 -5.13 14.39
C SER A 173 -10.33 -4.59 12.97
N PHE A 174 -10.94 -5.37 12.09
CA PHE A 174 -11.22 -5.00 10.71
C PHE A 174 -12.72 -4.89 10.49
N PHE A 175 -13.13 -3.85 9.76
CA PHE A 175 -14.52 -3.56 9.42
C PHE A 175 -14.65 -3.31 7.93
N ARG A 176 -15.73 -3.80 7.33
CA ARG A 176 -16.20 -3.29 6.04
C ARG A 176 -16.99 -2.01 6.30
N VAL A 177 -16.61 -0.93 5.65
CA VAL A 177 -17.32 0.35 5.73
C VAL A 177 -18.37 0.39 4.63
N SER A 178 -19.61 0.67 5.01
CA SER A 178 -20.74 0.96 4.12
C SER A 178 -21.28 2.36 4.42
N SER A 179 -22.19 2.87 3.59
CA SER A 179 -22.80 4.18 3.80
C SER A 179 -23.58 4.31 5.11
N GLU A 180 -24.05 3.20 5.67
CA GLU A 180 -24.99 3.19 6.81
C GLU A 180 -24.41 2.54 8.07
N SER A 181 -23.30 1.81 7.98
CA SER A 181 -22.72 1.12 9.14
C SER A 181 -21.30 0.59 8.90
N LEU A 182 -20.62 0.32 10.02
CA LEU A 182 -19.40 -0.50 10.08
C LEU A 182 -19.79 -1.96 10.32
N ILE A 183 -19.54 -2.82 9.33
CA ILE A 183 -19.78 -4.25 9.44
C ILE A 183 -18.48 -4.90 9.92
N HIS A 184 -18.50 -5.47 11.13
CA HIS A 184 -17.35 -6.19 11.68
C HIS A 184 -16.98 -7.40 10.80
N LEU A 185 -15.69 -7.54 10.49
CA LEU A 185 -15.16 -8.66 9.73
C LEU A 185 -14.41 -9.64 10.65
N HIS A 186 -13.48 -9.11 11.45
CA HIS A 186 -12.65 -9.93 12.33
C HIS A 186 -11.96 -9.09 13.41
N THR A 187 -11.67 -9.72 14.56
CA THR A 187 -10.79 -9.15 15.60
C THR A 187 -9.71 -10.15 15.96
N PHE A 188 -8.45 -9.75 15.82
CA PHE A 188 -7.33 -10.43 16.44
C PHE A 188 -7.19 -9.94 17.89
N ASN A 189 -7.15 -10.87 18.83
CA ASN A 189 -6.78 -10.60 20.22
C ASN A 189 -5.38 -11.16 20.46
N THR A 190 -4.43 -10.31 20.84
CA THR A 190 -3.02 -10.67 20.99
C THR A 190 -2.28 -9.68 21.88
N THR A 191 -1.17 -10.09 22.48
CA THR A 191 -0.30 -9.17 23.20
C THR A 191 0.72 -8.57 22.24
N PHE A 192 0.60 -7.27 21.97
CA PHE A 192 1.59 -6.57 21.17
C PHE A 192 2.86 -6.32 21.98
N THR A 193 4.01 -6.79 21.49
CA THR A 193 5.30 -6.73 22.19
C THR A 193 6.21 -5.62 21.66
N GLN A 194 5.84 -4.98 20.54
CA GLN A 194 6.59 -3.92 19.89
C GLN A 194 5.64 -2.89 19.25
N PRO A 195 6.10 -1.68 18.93
CA PRO A 195 5.34 -0.71 18.15
C PRO A 195 4.89 -1.30 16.80
N LEU A 196 3.65 -0.99 16.42
CA LEU A 196 3.02 -1.47 15.20
C LEU A 196 3.09 -0.41 14.11
N CYS A 197 3.18 -0.83 12.86
CA CYS A 197 3.02 0.02 11.70
C CYS A 197 1.88 -0.52 10.83
N ALA A 198 1.11 0.39 10.22
CA ALA A 198 0.20 0.02 9.14
C ALA A 198 0.99 -0.39 7.89
N GLY A 199 0.44 -1.30 7.09
CA GLY A 199 1.08 -1.84 5.91
C GLY A 199 0.06 -2.26 4.85
N PHE A 200 0.53 -2.27 3.60
CA PHE A 200 -0.30 -2.64 2.44
C PHE A 200 0.45 -3.56 1.51
N ARG A 201 -0.28 -4.48 0.87
CA ARG A 201 0.20 -5.28 -0.26
C ARG A 201 -0.72 -5.15 -1.46
N LEU A 202 -0.13 -5.03 -2.64
CA LEU A 202 -0.82 -5.06 -3.92
C LEU A 202 -0.49 -6.36 -4.66
N TRP A 203 -1.50 -7.15 -5.00
CA TRP A 203 -1.28 -8.50 -5.57
C TRP A 203 -1.21 -8.54 -7.08
N SER A 204 -1.97 -7.68 -7.75
CA SER A 204 -2.10 -7.66 -9.20
C SER A 204 -1.82 -6.27 -9.74
N SER A 205 -1.52 -6.20 -11.04
CA SER A 205 -1.53 -4.92 -11.74
C SER A 205 -2.94 -4.30 -11.65
N GLY A 206 -3.01 -2.99 -11.44
CA GLY A 206 -4.27 -2.26 -11.28
C GLY A 206 -4.89 -2.32 -9.87
N SER A 207 -4.30 -3.05 -8.92
CA SER A 207 -4.71 -2.95 -7.51
C SER A 207 -4.30 -1.59 -6.93
N SER A 208 -5.21 -0.95 -6.18
CA SER A 208 -4.92 0.32 -5.51
C SER A 208 -5.42 0.33 -4.06
N VAL A 209 -4.75 1.13 -3.23
CA VAL A 209 -5.17 1.45 -1.86
C VAL A 209 -4.98 2.95 -1.66
N SER A 210 -5.98 3.63 -1.12
CA SER A 210 -5.94 5.05 -0.77
C SER A 210 -6.42 5.24 0.67
N LEU A 211 -5.67 5.99 1.47
CA LEU A 211 -6.11 6.39 2.81
C LEU A 211 -7.24 7.41 2.68
N CYS A 212 -8.33 7.19 3.42
CA CYS A 212 -9.39 8.16 3.52
C CYS A 212 -8.97 9.28 4.49
N LEU A 213 -9.26 10.53 4.11
CA LEU A 213 -9.22 11.64 5.05
C LEU A 213 -10.47 11.55 5.92
N LEU A 214 -10.28 11.39 7.23
CA LEU A 214 -11.32 11.33 8.25
C LEU A 214 -11.45 12.68 8.95
#